data_AF-A0A0S1Z3D9-F1
#
_entry.id   AF-A0A0S1Z3D9-F1
#
_cell.length_a   1.000
_cell.length_b   1.000
_cell.length_c   1.000
_cell.angle_alpha   90.00
_cell.angle_beta   90.00
_cell.angle_gamma   90.00
#
_symmetry.space_group_name_H-M   'P 1'
#
loop_
_entity.id
_entity.type
_entity.pdbx_description
1 polymer ?
#
loop_
_entity_poly.entity_id
_entity_poly.type
_entity_poly.pdbx_seq_one_letter_code
_entity_poly.pdbx_strand_id
1 'polypeptide(L)' 'GLVLAMFAIVCLGSVVWAHHMFTVGLDLGTAVFFSSVTMIIGVPTGIKVFSWLYMLAGTRERFWDPIMWWIVGFVVL' A
#
# COMPACT_ATOMS: atom_id res chain seq x y z
N GLY A 1 0.56 2.65 14.56
CA GLY A 1 0.21 2.82 13.14
C GLY A 1 0.38 1.53 12.35
N LEU A 2 1.62 1.05 12.21
CA LEU A 2 1.98 -0.09 11.34
C LEU A 2 1.12 -1.36 11.53
N VAL A 3 0.91 -1.83 12.76
CA VAL A 3 0.11 -3.05 13.02
C VAL A 3 -1.32 -2.90 12.50
N LEU A 4 -1.98 -1.78 12.79
CA LEU A 4 -3.34 -1.50 12.30
C LEU A 4 -3.37 -1.34 10.77
N ALA A 5 -2.32 -0.77 10.18
CA ALA A 5 -2.20 -0.67 8.73
C ALA A 5 -2.09 -2.05 8.05
N MET A 6 -1.29 -2.98 8.61
CA MET A 6 -1.20 -4.35 8.07
C MET A 6 -2.53 -5.07 8.19
N PHE A 7 -3.18 -4.96 9.35
CA PHE A 7 -4.49 -5.58 9.57
C PHE A 7 -5.54 -5.03 8.59
N ALA A 8 -5.58 -3.71 8.39
CA ALA A 8 -6.47 -3.07 7.44
C ALA A 8 -6.22 -3.54 5.99
N ILE A 9 -4.96 -3.68 5.57
CA ILE A 9 -4.62 -4.19 4.23
C ILE A 9 -5.12 -5.62 4.05
N VAL A 10 -4.95 -6.50 5.06
CA VAL A 10 -5.44 -7.89 4.99
C VAL A 10 -6.97 -7.93 4.91
N CYS A 11 -7.65 -7.18 5.77
CA CYS A 11 -9.11 -7.16 5.81
C CYS A 11 -9.74 -6.55 4.56
N LEU A 12 -9.17 -5.47 4.02
CA LEU A 12 -9.67 -4.86 2.78
C LEU A 12 -9.28 -5.70 1.56
N GLY A 13 -8.09 -6.32 1.57
CA GLY A 13 -7.59 -7.18 0.51
C GLY A 13 -8.50 -8.38 0.19
N SER A 14 -9.18 -8.94 1.19
CA SER A 14 -10.13 -10.04 0.98
C SER A 14 -11.41 -9.62 0.27
N VAL A 15 -11.73 -8.31 0.23
CA VAL A 15 -12.99 -7.77 -0.30
C VAL A 15 -12.82 -7.17 -1.70
N VAL A 16 -11.60 -6.97 -2.21
CA VAL A 16 -11.39 -6.20 -3.46
C VAL A 16 -11.27 -7.03 -4.73
N TRP A 17 -11.32 -8.36 -4.70
CA TRP A 17 -10.96 -9.23 -5.84
C TRP A 17 -11.56 -8.83 -7.22
N ALA A 18 -12.79 -8.31 -7.25
CA ALA A 18 -13.48 -8.00 -8.50
C ALA A 18 -12.85 -6.81 -9.26
N HIS A 19 -11.89 -6.08 -8.70
CA HIS A 19 -11.14 -5.06 -9.45
C HIS A 19 -10.33 -5.66 -10.62
N HIS A 20 -10.00 -6.95 -10.58
CA HIS A 20 -9.41 -7.67 -11.73
C HIS A 20 -10.43 -8.00 -12.83
N MET A 21 -11.72 -7.81 -12.57
CA MET A 21 -12.84 -8.21 -13.42
C MET A 21 -13.59 -7.02 -14.03
N PHE A 22 -13.05 -5.78 -13.98
CA PHE A 22 -13.78 -4.60 -14.43
C PHE A 22 -14.24 -4.64 -15.90
N THR A 23 -13.60 -5.45 -16.75
CA THR A 23 -13.94 -5.59 -18.18
C THR A 23 -14.93 -6.71 -18.48
N VAL A 24 -15.40 -7.48 -17.49
CA VAL A 24 -16.32 -8.60 -17.72
C VAL A 24 -17.80 -8.19 -17.82
N GLY A 25 -18.11 -6.89 -17.69
CA GLY A 25 -19.48 -6.36 -17.76
C GLY A 25 -20.19 -6.24 -16.41
N LEU A 26 -19.47 -5.85 -15.35
CA LEU A 26 -20.07 -5.53 -14.05
C LEU A 26 -21.03 -4.33 -14.15
N ASP A 27 -22.09 -4.30 -13.34
CA ASP A 27 -22.95 -3.13 -13.23
C ASP A 27 -22.18 -1.93 -12.64
N LEU A 28 -22.66 -0.71 -12.91
CA LEU A 28 -21.99 0.51 -12.50
C LEU A 28 -21.82 0.62 -10.98
N GLY A 29 -22.81 0.19 -10.19
CA GLY A 29 -22.76 0.28 -8.73
C GLY A 29 -21.68 -0.63 -8.17
N THR A 30 -21.61 -1.87 -8.66
CA THR A 30 -20.58 -2.84 -8.30
C THR A 30 -19.19 -2.34 -8.71
N ALA A 31 -19.03 -1.85 -9.94
CA ALA A 31 -17.75 -1.32 -10.41
C ALA A 31 -17.26 -0.14 -9.56
N VAL A 32 -18.14 0.80 -9.23
CA VAL A 32 -17.82 1.96 -8.37
C VAL A 32 -17.48 1.50 -6.96
N PHE A 33 -18.22 0.55 -6.39
CA PHE A 33 -17.92 -0.02 -5.07
C PHE A 33 -16.51 -0.61 -5.04
N PHE A 34 -16.20 -1.58 -5.90
CA PHE A 34 -14.89 -2.23 -5.91
C PHE A 34 -13.74 -1.27 -6.25
N SER A 35 -13.99 -0.28 -7.12
CA SER A 35 -13.01 0.78 -7.41
C SER A 35 -12.71 1.61 -6.16
N SER A 36 -13.75 2.06 -5.46
CA SER A 36 -13.60 2.87 -4.23
C SER A 36 -12.92 2.09 -3.10
N VAL A 37 -13.31 0.83 -2.85
CA VAL A 37 -12.69 0.00 -1.80
C VAL A 37 -11.23 -0.31 -2.11
N THR A 38 -10.89 -0.56 -3.39
CA THR A 38 -9.49 -0.76 -3.80
C THR A 38 -8.66 0.51 -3.56
N MET A 39 -9.21 1.68 -3.84
CA MET A 39 -8.53 2.96 -3.58
C MET A 39 -8.28 3.20 -2.09
N ILE A 40 -9.20 2.79 -1.21
CA ILE A 40 -9.06 2.94 0.25
C ILE A 40 -7.83 2.19 0.79
N ILE A 41 -7.41 1.08 0.16
CA ILE A 41 -6.18 0.34 0.52
C ILE A 41 -4.92 1.23 0.40
N GLY A 42 -4.98 2.30 -0.42
CA GLY A 42 -3.93 3.30 -0.53
C GLY A 42 -3.63 4.00 0.81
N VAL A 43 -4.62 4.16 1.70
CA VAL A 43 -4.43 4.82 2.99
C VAL A 43 -3.52 4.03 3.94
N PRO A 44 -3.82 2.77 4.33
CA PRO A 44 -2.93 2.00 5.19
C PRO A 44 -1.57 1.71 4.53
N THR A 45 -1.53 1.58 3.20
CA THR A 45 -0.26 1.44 2.46
C THR A 45 0.59 2.70 2.59
N GLY A 46 0.00 3.88 2.42
CA GLY A 46 0.67 5.17 2.63
C GLY A 46 1.18 5.34 4.06
N ILE A 47 0.40 4.94 5.07
CA ILE A 47 0.84 4.96 6.48
C ILE A 47 2.15 4.17 6.65
N LYS A 48 2.28 3.01 6.01
CA LYS A 48 3.52 2.21 6.06
C LYS A 48 4.69 2.95 5.43
N VAL A 49 4.50 3.45 4.22
CA VAL A 49 5.55 4.16 3.46
C VAL A 49 6.05 5.37 4.23
N PHE A 50 5.15 6.24 4.71
CA PHE A 50 5.53 7.41 5.51
C PHE A 50 6.18 7.03 6.85
N SER A 51 5.74 5.92 7.47
CA SER A 51 6.40 5.42 8.69
C SER A 51 7.84 4.98 8.43
N TRP A 52 8.10 4.32 7.30
CA TRP A 52 9.47 3.92 6.92
C TRP A 52 10.34 5.11 6.57
N LEU A 53 9.81 6.09 5.83
CA LEU A 53 10.53 7.33 5.53
C LEU A 53 10.89 8.10 6.81
N TYR A 54 9.96 8.19 7.77
CA TYR A 54 10.23 8.82 9.07
C TYR A 54 11.32 8.07 9.85
N MET A 55 11.29 6.74 9.84
CA MET A 55 12.33 5.91 10.48
C MET A 55 13.71 6.15 9.86
N LEU A 56 13.80 6.13 8.53
CA LEU A 56 15.06 6.35 7.79
C LEU A 56 15.61 7.76 7.97
N ALA A 57 14.74 8.77 8.10
CA ALA A 57 15.16 10.14 8.37
C ALA A 57 15.79 10.33 9.77
N GLY A 58 15.45 9.46 10.73
CA GLY A 58 15.94 9.51 12.11
C GLY A 58 17.23 8.73 12.37
N THR A 59 17.69 7.93 11.41
CA THR A 59 18.84 7.03 11.54
C THR A 59 20.12 7.66 10.98
N ARG A 60 21.27 7.28 11.55
CA ARG A 60 22.58 7.74 11.08
C ARG A 60 23.04 6.83 9.94
N GLU A 61 22.52 7.09 8.75
CA GLU A 61 22.59 6.15 7.64
C GLU A 61 23.98 5.91 7.08
N ARG A 62 24.30 4.64 6.83
CA ARG A 62 25.46 4.23 6.04
C ARG A 62 25.08 4.25 4.57
N PHE A 63 25.15 5.42 3.94
CA PHE A 63 24.84 5.63 2.52
C PHE A 63 25.64 4.72 1.55
N TRP A 64 26.78 4.17 2.00
CA TRP A 64 27.61 3.26 1.21
C TRP A 64 27.20 1.78 1.35
N ASP A 65 26.25 1.46 2.22
CA ASP A 65 25.73 0.10 2.36
C ASP A 65 24.77 -0.20 1.19
N PRO A 66 25.01 -1.26 0.39
CA PRO A 66 24.12 -1.67 -0.70
C PRO A 66 22.67 -1.87 -0.24
N ILE A 67 22.46 -2.32 1.00
CA ILE A 67 21.13 -2.56 1.56
C ILE A 67 20.32 -1.26 1.64
N MET A 68 20.98 -0.13 1.93
CA MET A 68 20.32 1.18 1.96
C MET A 68 19.70 1.52 0.59
N TRP A 69 20.43 1.28 -0.49
CA TRP A 69 19.95 1.54 -1.85
C TRP A 69 18.80 0.60 -2.25
N TRP A 70 18.80 -0.65 -1.78
CA TRP A 70 17.66 -1.55 -1.96
C TRP A 70 16.41 -1.08 -1.23
N ILE A 71 16.56 -0.60 0.01
CA ILE A 71 15.43 -0.07 0.80
C ILE A 71 14.86 1.19 0.13
N VAL A 72 15.72 2.13 -0.27
CA VAL A 72 15.28 3.34 -0.97
C VAL A 72 14.61 3.00 -2.31
N GLY A 73 15.18 2.07 -3.08
CA GLY A 73 14.60 1.59 -4.32
C GLY A 73 13.22 0.94 -4.12
N PHE A 74 13.06 0.13 -3.07
CA PHE A 74 11.79 -0.49 -2.70
C PHE A 74 10.70 0.52 -2.30
N VAL A 75 11.08 1.65 -1.69
CA VAL A 75 10.11 2.67 -1.27
C VAL A 75 9.64 3.55 -2.44
N VAL A 76 10.47 3.72 -3.47
CA VAL A 76 10.19 4.59 -4.62
C VAL A 76 9.45 3.87 -5.76
N LEU A 77 9.69 2.56 -5.94
CA LEU A 77 9.07 1.73 -6.99
C LEU A 77 7.70 1.18 -6.58
#